data_AF-A0A8J3JPD4-F1
#
_entry.id   AF-A0A8J3JPD4-F1
#
_cell.length_a   1.000
_cell.length_b   1.000
_cell.length_c   1.000
_cell.angle_alpha   90.00
_cell.angle_beta   90.00
_cell.angle_gamma   90.00
#
_symmetry.space_group_name_H-M   'P 1'
#
loop_
_entity.id
_entity.type
_entity.pdbx_description
1 polymer ?
#
loop_
_entity_poly.entity_id
_entity_poly.type
_entity_poly.pdbx_seq_one_letter_code
_entity_poly.pdbx_strand_id
1 'polypeptide(L)'
;MRRQAIYLLAFDTNPATADWLLGEHRRSLKQARATNDVPSWVSVRSASVALARYGQQEPLIDFVATGLRDELHATANLNYWTYWVGEGAHTYTDDTFMISNDPRRGIGSVLFGHLVERLADDSEQVELYVHTLWQLLLVNPRVVAGAPAMRAAAQRKIEELSAAPLTGAARQKLSDVAYGLRLS
;
A
#
# COMPACT_ATOMS: atom_id res chain seq x y z
N MET A 1 15.18 7.64 9.85
CA MET A 1 15.59 8.95 9.28
C MET A 1 15.14 9.14 7.83
N ARG A 2 15.65 8.38 6.84
CA ARG A 2 15.36 8.63 5.40
C ARG A 2 13.86 8.58 5.01
N ARG A 3 13.11 7.58 5.50
CA ARG A 3 11.65 7.50 5.30
C ARG A 3 10.90 8.70 5.84
N GLN A 4 11.23 9.16 7.06
CA GLN A 4 10.54 10.28 7.69
C GLN A 4 10.77 11.57 6.90
N ALA A 5 11.98 11.78 6.36
CA ALA A 5 12.26 12.90 5.47
C ALA A 5 11.43 12.83 4.18
N ILE A 6 11.38 11.68 3.50
CA ILE A 6 10.56 11.51 2.28
C ILE A 6 9.07 11.72 2.58
N TYR A 7 8.59 11.21 3.71
CA TYR A 7 7.21 11.43 4.15
C TYR A 7 6.91 12.91 4.36
N LEU A 8 7.78 13.67 5.02
CA LEU A 8 7.59 15.12 5.21
C LEU A 8 7.60 15.88 3.88
N LEU A 9 8.48 15.51 2.95
CA LEU A 9 8.54 16.11 1.61
C LEU A 9 7.31 15.82 0.75
N ALA A 10 6.54 14.78 1.08
CA ALA A 10 5.26 14.48 0.44
C ALA A 10 4.14 15.50 0.78
N PHE A 11 4.38 16.41 1.73
CA PHE A 11 3.47 17.50 2.11
C PHE A 11 4.03 18.89 1.77
N ASP A 12 5.22 18.95 1.17
CA ASP A 12 5.75 20.20 0.64
C ASP A 12 4.97 20.62 -0.62
N THR A 13 4.98 21.90 -0.94
CA THR A 13 4.33 22.48 -2.11
C THR A 13 5.33 23.03 -3.12
N ASN A 14 6.64 22.98 -2.81
CA ASN A 14 7.68 23.47 -3.71
C ASN A 14 7.88 22.52 -4.91
N PRO A 15 7.77 23.00 -6.16
CA PRO A 15 8.02 22.18 -7.35
C PRO A 15 9.41 21.54 -7.39
N ALA A 16 10.43 22.19 -6.81
CA ALA A 16 11.78 21.64 -6.72
C ALA A 16 11.83 20.34 -5.87
N THR A 17 10.88 20.15 -4.97
CA THR A 17 10.77 18.94 -4.16
C THR A 17 10.32 17.74 -5.00
N ALA A 18 9.44 17.95 -5.98
CA ALA A 18 9.04 16.89 -6.92
C ALA A 18 10.24 16.42 -7.77
N ASP A 19 11.06 17.34 -8.27
CA ASP A 19 12.27 17.00 -9.03
C ASP A 19 13.29 16.23 -8.19
N TRP A 20 13.48 16.65 -6.93
CA TRP A 20 14.33 15.94 -5.99
C TRP A 20 13.79 14.54 -5.70
N LEU A 21 12.47 14.39 -5.49
CA LEU A 21 11.80 13.11 -5.26
C LEU A 21 11.94 12.17 -6.48
N LEU A 22 11.88 12.70 -7.71
CA LEU A 22 12.15 11.92 -8.92
C LEU A 22 13.59 11.41 -8.97
N GLY A 23 14.55 12.27 -8.62
CA GLY A 23 15.96 11.90 -8.49
C GLY A 23 16.17 10.82 -7.43
N GLU A 24 15.51 10.97 -6.28
CA GLU A 24 15.55 10.00 -5.20
C GLU A 24 14.93 8.66 -5.61
N HIS A 25 13.74 8.68 -6.20
CA HIS A 25 13.06 7.49 -6.73
C HIS A 25 13.96 6.70 -7.69
N ARG A 26 14.59 7.38 -8.65
CA ARG A 26 15.53 6.74 -9.61
C ARG A 26 16.72 6.09 -8.92
N ARG A 27 17.31 6.76 -7.91
CA ARG A 27 18.43 6.20 -7.13
C ARG A 27 18.00 4.99 -6.32
N SER A 28 16.88 5.09 -5.60
CA SER A 28 16.33 3.99 -4.81
C SER A 28 15.96 2.80 -5.69
N LEU A 29 15.39 3.03 -6.88
CA LEU A 29 15.04 1.95 -7.81
C LEU A 29 16.29 1.24 -8.35
N LYS A 30 17.34 2.00 -8.69
CA LYS A 30 18.63 1.41 -9.10
C LYS A 30 19.22 0.55 -7.99
N GLN A 31 19.18 1.04 -6.75
CA GLN A 31 19.68 0.30 -5.58
C GLN A 31 18.84 -0.96 -5.34
N ALA A 32 17.51 -0.83 -5.28
CA ALA A 32 16.59 -1.94 -5.04
C ALA A 32 16.71 -3.05 -6.10
N ARG A 33 16.94 -2.70 -7.37
CA ARG A 33 17.21 -3.68 -8.43
C ARG A 33 18.55 -4.40 -8.27
N ALA A 34 19.55 -3.75 -7.66
CA ALA A 34 20.88 -4.32 -7.47
C ALA A 34 20.95 -5.24 -6.24
N THR A 35 20.28 -4.86 -5.14
CA THR A 35 20.32 -5.60 -3.87
C THR A 35 19.16 -6.58 -3.72
N ASN A 36 18.01 -6.25 -4.31
CA ASN A 36 16.73 -6.93 -4.14
C ASN A 36 16.35 -7.16 -2.66
N ASP A 37 16.64 -6.19 -1.80
CA ASP A 37 16.35 -6.23 -0.37
C ASP A 37 15.17 -5.33 0.02
N VAL A 38 14.47 -5.72 1.10
CA VAL A 38 13.29 -4.99 1.59
C VAL A 38 13.60 -3.51 1.88
N PRO A 39 14.67 -3.13 2.62
CA PRO A 39 14.93 -1.72 2.93
C PRO A 39 15.04 -0.82 1.70
N SER A 40 15.65 -1.29 0.61
CA SER A 40 15.75 -0.51 -0.62
C SER A 40 14.39 -0.33 -1.27
N TRP A 41 13.55 -1.38 -1.27
CA TRP A 41 12.18 -1.30 -1.78
C TRP A 41 11.25 -0.42 -0.95
N VAL A 42 11.48 -0.27 0.37
CA VAL A 42 10.76 0.71 1.21
C VAL A 42 11.03 2.15 0.77
N SER A 43 12.27 2.42 0.37
CA SER A 43 12.64 3.74 -0.14
C SER A 43 11.95 4.04 -1.47
N VAL A 44 11.90 3.06 -2.37
CA VAL A 44 11.12 3.15 -3.63
C VAL A 44 9.66 3.44 -3.34
N ARG A 45 9.02 2.62 -2.47
CA ARG A 45 7.62 2.81 -2.05
C ARG A 45 7.36 4.23 -1.55
N SER A 46 8.21 4.71 -0.64
CA SER A 46 8.03 6.01 0.00
C SER A 46 8.12 7.15 -1.03
N ALA A 47 9.09 7.07 -1.94
CA ALA A 47 9.24 8.05 -3.01
C ALA A 47 8.07 7.99 -4.02
N SER A 48 7.62 6.79 -4.40
CA SER A 48 6.46 6.63 -5.29
C SER A 48 5.18 7.20 -4.69
N VAL A 49 4.91 6.98 -3.41
CA VAL A 49 3.75 7.56 -2.69
C VAL A 49 3.86 9.07 -2.61
N ALA A 50 5.05 9.61 -2.35
CA ALA A 50 5.27 11.05 -2.33
C ALA A 50 5.03 11.67 -3.71
N LEU A 51 5.58 11.07 -4.78
CA LEU A 51 5.41 11.51 -6.16
C LEU A 51 3.94 11.49 -6.62
N ALA A 52 3.18 10.48 -6.21
CA ALA A 52 1.76 10.38 -6.53
C ALA A 52 0.96 11.60 -6.03
N ARG A 53 1.30 12.14 -4.86
CA ARG A 53 0.69 13.38 -4.30
C ARG A 53 1.03 14.64 -5.10
N TYR A 54 2.13 14.62 -5.86
CA TYR A 54 2.45 15.67 -6.85
C TYR A 54 1.82 15.38 -8.23
N GLY A 55 0.87 14.45 -8.32
CA GLY A 55 0.22 14.05 -9.58
C GLY A 55 1.06 13.09 -10.45
N GLN A 56 2.25 12.69 -10.01
CA GLN A 56 3.13 11.77 -10.73
C GLN A 56 2.74 10.33 -10.38
N GLN A 57 1.72 9.80 -11.06
CA GLN A 57 1.11 8.49 -10.77
C GLN A 57 1.95 7.28 -11.24
N GLU A 58 2.68 7.43 -12.35
CA GLU A 58 3.43 6.33 -12.98
C GLU A 58 4.43 5.63 -12.03
N PRO A 59 5.26 6.33 -11.22
CA PRO A 59 6.12 5.70 -10.21
C PRO A 59 5.39 4.79 -9.22
N LEU A 60 4.14 5.10 -8.86
CA LEU A 60 3.35 4.29 -7.94
C LEU A 60 2.75 3.07 -8.64
N ILE A 61 2.23 3.25 -9.86
CA ILE A 61 1.72 2.16 -10.69
C ILE A 61 2.83 1.13 -10.94
N ASP A 62 4.02 1.58 -11.34
CA ASP A 62 5.18 0.71 -11.58
C ASP A 62 5.63 -0.01 -10.32
N PHE A 63 5.64 0.68 -9.18
CA PHE A 63 5.97 0.06 -7.90
C PHE A 63 4.97 -1.06 -7.53
N VAL A 64 3.67 -0.82 -7.70
CA VAL A 64 2.63 -1.83 -7.45
C VAL A 64 2.76 -3.02 -8.41
N ALA A 65 3.06 -2.77 -9.68
CA ALA A 65 3.20 -3.81 -10.69
C ALA A 65 4.45 -4.67 -10.53
N THR A 66 5.56 -4.07 -10.09
CA THR A 66 6.88 -4.73 -10.10
C THR A 66 7.43 -4.99 -8.70
N GLY A 67 7.34 -4.01 -7.80
CA GLY A 67 7.91 -4.07 -6.46
C GLY A 67 7.16 -4.96 -5.49
N LEU A 68 5.85 -5.14 -5.69
CA LEU A 68 4.99 -5.95 -4.82
C LEU A 68 4.64 -7.32 -5.39
N ARG A 69 5.36 -7.76 -6.44
CA ARG A 69 5.18 -9.08 -7.05
C ARG A 69 5.72 -10.21 -6.18
N ASP A 70 6.77 -9.95 -5.40
CA ASP A 70 7.42 -10.92 -4.53
C ASP A 70 6.72 -11.02 -3.17
N GLU A 71 6.58 -12.25 -2.63
CA GLU A 71 5.91 -12.50 -1.34
C GLU A 71 6.58 -11.79 -0.16
N LEU A 72 7.90 -11.66 -0.17
CA LEU A 72 8.65 -10.95 0.87
C LEU A 72 8.31 -9.47 0.84
N HIS A 73 8.26 -8.85 -0.34
CA HIS A 73 7.90 -7.44 -0.50
C HIS A 73 6.42 -7.17 -0.19
N ALA A 74 5.54 -8.11 -0.57
CA ALA A 74 4.12 -8.10 -0.19
C ALA A 74 3.94 -8.10 1.32
N THR A 75 4.61 -9.03 2.01
CA THR A 75 4.60 -9.15 3.47
C THR A 75 5.14 -7.90 4.13
N ALA A 76 6.25 -7.37 3.62
CA ALA A 76 6.83 -6.11 4.09
C ALA A 76 5.86 -4.94 3.93
N ASN A 77 5.16 -4.82 2.80
CA ASN A 77 4.16 -3.78 2.58
C ASN A 77 2.99 -3.88 3.57
N LEU A 78 2.48 -5.09 3.86
CA LEU A 78 1.45 -5.29 4.88
C LEU A 78 1.96 -4.91 6.27
N ASN A 79 3.15 -5.37 6.65
CA ASN A 79 3.76 -5.03 7.94
C ASN A 79 3.98 -3.52 8.10
N TYR A 80 4.39 -2.85 7.03
CA TYR A 80 4.52 -1.40 7.00
C TYR A 80 3.18 -0.71 7.25
N TRP A 81 2.13 -1.15 6.55
CA TRP A 81 0.79 -0.59 6.69
C TRP A 81 0.23 -0.80 8.08
N THR A 82 0.30 -2.01 8.63
CA THR A 82 -0.13 -2.34 10.01
C THR A 82 0.58 -1.47 11.05
N TYR A 83 1.89 -1.23 10.89
CA TYR A 83 2.63 -0.29 11.73
C TYR A 83 2.08 1.13 11.60
N TRP A 84 1.88 1.60 10.36
CA TRP A 84 1.46 2.97 10.09
C TRP A 84 0.04 3.28 10.57
N VAL A 85 -0.90 2.33 10.46
CA VAL A 85 -2.27 2.49 10.98
C VAL A 85 -2.36 2.30 12.50
N GLY A 86 -1.25 1.98 13.18
CA GLY A 86 -1.21 1.79 14.63
C GLY A 86 -1.88 0.51 15.12
N GLU A 87 -2.07 -0.49 14.25
CA GLU A 87 -2.71 -1.75 14.59
C GLU A 87 -1.78 -2.70 15.38
N GLY A 88 -0.48 -2.38 15.45
CA GLY A 88 0.50 -3.05 16.31
C GLY A 88 0.87 -2.25 17.57
N ALA A 89 1.20 -2.95 18.66
CA ALA A 89 1.54 -2.34 19.95
C ALA A 89 2.99 -1.78 20.06
N HIS A 90 3.81 -1.91 19.02
CA HIS A 90 5.25 -1.65 19.11
C HIS A 90 5.69 -0.50 18.20
N THR A 91 6.52 0.39 18.74
CA THR A 91 7.29 1.36 17.97
C THR A 91 8.59 0.72 17.51
N TYR A 92 8.88 0.77 16.22
CA TYR A 92 10.12 0.22 15.64
C TYR A 92 11.10 1.34 15.28
N THR A 93 12.38 1.15 15.58
CA THR A 93 13.44 2.13 15.33
C THR A 93 14.16 1.94 14.00
N ASP A 94 13.99 0.78 13.37
CA ASP A 94 14.52 0.44 12.05
C ASP A 94 13.48 -0.30 11.21
N ASP A 95 13.85 -0.77 10.02
CA ASP A 95 12.95 -1.39 9.05
C ASP A 95 12.99 -2.93 9.07
N THR A 96 13.78 -3.53 9.97
CA THR A 96 13.89 -4.99 10.08
C THR A 96 12.59 -5.64 10.53
N PHE A 97 11.70 -4.92 11.21
CA PHE A 97 10.38 -5.44 11.56
C PHE A 97 9.53 -5.77 10.33
N MET A 98 9.81 -5.14 9.19
CA MET A 98 9.01 -5.33 7.97
C MET A 98 9.19 -6.73 7.39
N ILE A 99 10.34 -7.38 7.62
CA ILE A 99 10.58 -8.77 7.22
C ILE A 99 10.16 -9.78 8.30
N SER A 100 9.72 -9.31 9.47
CA SER A 100 9.27 -10.21 10.54
C SER A 100 7.91 -10.81 10.20
N ASN A 101 7.82 -12.13 10.23
CA ASN A 101 6.58 -12.86 9.99
C ASN A 101 5.97 -13.31 11.32
N ASP A 102 5.52 -12.34 12.14
CA ASP A 102 4.93 -12.64 13.44
C ASP A 102 3.47 -13.12 13.29
N PRO A 103 3.18 -14.42 13.52
CA PRO A 103 1.83 -14.98 13.35
C PRO A 103 0.83 -14.46 14.38
N ARG A 104 1.29 -13.75 15.42
CA ARG A 104 0.46 -13.23 16.52
C ARG A 104 0.02 -11.80 16.30
N ARG A 105 0.42 -11.14 15.21
CA ARG A 105 0.00 -9.77 14.82
C ARG A 105 -1.49 -9.64 14.45
N GLY A 106 -2.35 -10.56 14.89
CA GLY A 106 -3.80 -10.37 14.81
C GLY A 106 -4.13 -8.95 15.32
N ILE A 107 -4.88 -8.14 14.61
CA ILE A 107 -6.01 -8.43 13.72
C ILE A 107 -5.99 -7.36 12.63
N GLY A 108 -5.96 -7.73 11.34
CA GLY A 108 -5.89 -6.80 10.19
C GLY A 108 -7.15 -5.96 9.91
N SER A 109 -8.09 -5.87 10.87
CA SER A 109 -9.40 -5.23 10.68
C SER A 109 -9.30 -3.71 10.70
N VAL A 110 -8.38 -3.14 11.49
CA VAL A 110 -8.10 -1.70 11.48
C VAL A 110 -7.47 -1.34 10.14
N LEU A 111 -6.51 -2.12 9.66
CA LEU A 111 -5.94 -1.94 8.33
C LEU A 111 -6.99 -2.11 7.23
N PHE A 112 -7.85 -3.13 7.32
CA PHE A 112 -8.93 -3.34 6.36
C PHE A 112 -9.86 -2.12 6.29
N GLY A 113 -10.37 -1.68 7.44
CA GLY A 113 -11.23 -0.49 7.53
C GLY A 113 -10.54 0.74 6.97
N HIS A 114 -9.28 0.95 7.35
CA HIS A 114 -8.47 2.06 6.87
C HIS A 114 -8.30 2.08 5.35
N LEU A 115 -8.03 0.92 4.74
CA LEU A 115 -7.89 0.81 3.29
C LEU A 115 -9.23 1.08 2.60
N VAL A 116 -10.32 0.53 3.11
CA VAL A 116 -11.68 0.73 2.56
C VAL A 116 -12.11 2.18 2.62
N GLU A 117 -11.82 2.90 3.72
CA GLU A 117 -12.13 4.33 3.84
C GLU A 117 -11.39 5.18 2.80
N ARG A 118 -10.19 4.74 2.38
CA ARG A 118 -9.35 5.44 1.41
C ARG A 118 -9.53 4.98 -0.03
N LEU A 119 -10.39 3.99 -0.27
CA LEU A 119 -10.84 3.63 -1.61
C LEU A 119 -11.79 4.72 -2.12
N ALA A 120 -11.19 5.73 -2.76
CA ALA A 120 -11.87 6.82 -3.43
C ALA A 120 -11.25 7.02 -4.82
N ASP A 121 -12.05 7.51 -5.76
CA ASP A 121 -11.65 7.71 -7.16
C ASP A 121 -10.68 8.89 -7.35
N ASP A 122 -10.71 9.85 -6.43
CA ASP A 122 -9.79 11.00 -6.35
C ASP A 122 -8.48 10.70 -5.58
N SER A 123 -8.34 9.49 -5.04
CA SER A 123 -7.17 9.12 -4.25
C SER A 123 -5.94 8.91 -5.13
N GLU A 124 -4.89 9.69 -4.88
CA GLU A 124 -3.61 9.57 -5.58
C GLU A 124 -2.92 8.22 -5.34
N GLN A 125 -3.40 7.42 -4.38
CA GLN A 125 -2.80 6.15 -3.97
C GLN A 125 -3.74 4.96 -4.17
N VAL A 126 -4.83 5.13 -4.92
CA VAL A 126 -5.88 4.10 -5.08
C VAL A 126 -5.32 2.76 -5.56
N GLU A 127 -4.36 2.75 -6.49
CA GLU A 127 -3.69 1.54 -6.99
C GLU A 127 -3.00 0.74 -5.87
N LEU A 128 -2.32 1.45 -4.97
CA LEU A 128 -1.65 0.84 -3.82
C LEU A 128 -2.66 0.32 -2.80
N TYR A 129 -3.76 1.04 -2.57
CA TYR A 129 -4.81 0.62 -1.64
C TYR A 129 -5.53 -0.62 -2.13
N VAL A 130 -5.93 -0.66 -3.40
CA VAL A 130 -6.56 -1.82 -4.03
C VAL A 130 -5.65 -3.04 -3.92
N HIS A 131 -4.37 -2.89 -4.27
CA HIS A 131 -3.44 -4.01 -4.21
C HIS A 131 -3.17 -4.49 -2.77
N THR A 132 -3.01 -3.56 -1.81
CA THR A 132 -2.79 -3.91 -0.41
C THR A 132 -4.02 -4.62 0.17
N LEU A 133 -5.24 -4.16 -0.16
CA LEU A 133 -6.49 -4.79 0.28
C LEU A 133 -6.63 -6.22 -0.26
N TRP A 134 -6.32 -6.42 -1.54
CA TRP A 134 -6.28 -7.74 -2.16
C TRP A 134 -5.27 -8.66 -1.48
N GLN A 135 -4.04 -8.20 -1.22
CA GLN A 135 -3.03 -8.99 -0.49
C GLN A 135 -3.49 -9.32 0.93
N LEU A 136 -4.08 -8.38 1.64
CA LEU A 136 -4.59 -8.61 3.01
C LEU A 136 -5.64 -9.72 3.03
N LEU A 137 -6.58 -9.73 2.09
CA LEU A 137 -7.61 -10.78 2.02
C LEU A 137 -7.05 -12.14 1.61
N LEU A 138 -6.01 -12.19 0.78
CA LEU A 138 -5.34 -13.45 0.46
C LEU A 138 -4.62 -14.05 1.68
N VAL A 139 -3.94 -13.22 2.46
CA VAL A 139 -3.18 -13.66 3.64
C VAL A 139 -4.08 -13.93 4.84
N ASN A 140 -5.14 -13.12 5.02
CA ASN A 140 -6.06 -13.23 6.14
C ASN A 140 -7.52 -13.06 5.72
N PRO A 141 -8.14 -14.09 5.10
CA PRO A 141 -9.56 -14.05 4.73
C PRO A 141 -10.50 -13.83 5.93
N ARG A 142 -10.05 -14.23 7.14
CA ARG A 142 -10.85 -14.12 8.37
C ARG A 142 -10.99 -12.69 8.87
N VAL A 143 -10.27 -11.72 8.31
CA VAL A 143 -10.36 -10.30 8.71
C VAL A 143 -11.78 -9.74 8.61
N VAL A 144 -12.60 -10.27 7.70
CA VAL A 144 -14.00 -9.90 7.50
C VAL A 144 -14.99 -10.94 8.03
N ALA A 145 -14.51 -12.06 8.59
CA ALA A 145 -15.37 -13.13 9.08
C ALA A 145 -16.16 -12.64 10.30
N GLY A 146 -17.49 -12.72 10.23
CA GLY A 146 -18.37 -12.23 11.29
C GLY A 146 -18.55 -10.71 11.36
N ALA A 147 -18.07 -9.95 10.36
CA ALA A 147 -18.19 -8.49 10.29
C ALA A 147 -19.05 -8.03 9.09
N PRO A 148 -20.37 -8.34 9.05
CA PRO A 148 -21.22 -8.09 7.88
C PRO A 148 -21.32 -6.61 7.49
N ALA A 149 -21.31 -5.69 8.47
CA ALA A 149 -21.32 -4.25 8.22
C ALA A 149 -20.05 -3.78 7.48
N MET A 150 -18.89 -4.31 7.87
CA MET A 150 -17.60 -3.99 7.25
C MET A 150 -17.52 -4.52 5.81
N ARG A 151 -18.03 -5.74 5.56
CA ARG A 151 -18.15 -6.29 4.20
C ARG A 151 -19.05 -5.44 3.31
N ALA A 152 -20.23 -5.05 3.82
CA ALA A 152 -21.17 -4.23 3.08
C ALA A 152 -20.59 -2.83 2.76
N ALA A 153 -19.84 -2.23 3.69
CA ALA A 153 -19.15 -0.97 3.45
C ALA A 153 -18.08 -1.09 2.36
N ALA A 154 -17.26 -2.15 2.42
CA ALA A 154 -16.26 -2.42 1.40
C ALA A 154 -16.87 -2.65 0.01
N GLN A 155 -17.98 -3.42 -0.07
CA GLN A 155 -18.69 -3.64 -1.34
C GLN A 155 -19.18 -2.33 -1.95
N ARG A 156 -19.81 -1.45 -1.17
CA ARG A 156 -20.23 -0.12 -1.67
C ARG A 156 -19.06 0.71 -2.20
N LYS A 157 -17.94 0.75 -1.47
CA LYS A 157 -16.73 1.46 -1.90
C LYS A 157 -16.15 0.91 -3.20
N ILE A 158 -16.19 -0.41 -3.37
CA ILE A 158 -15.76 -1.07 -4.61
C ILE A 158 -16.69 -0.72 -5.78
N GLU A 159 -18.00 -0.68 -5.54
CA GLU A 159 -19.00 -0.29 -6.56
C GLU A 159 -18.82 1.18 -6.99
N GLU A 160 -18.58 2.09 -6.04
CA GLU A 160 -18.25 3.50 -6.31
C GLU A 160 -17.02 3.64 -7.22
N LEU A 161 -16.02 2.78 -7.05
CA LEU A 161 -14.79 2.76 -7.86
C LEU A 161 -14.95 2.14 -9.26
N SER A 162 -16.13 1.62 -9.62
CA SER A 162 -16.34 0.95 -10.92
C SER A 162 -16.01 1.83 -12.13
N ALA A 163 -16.23 3.15 -12.03
CA ALA A 163 -15.94 4.13 -13.08
C ALA A 163 -14.56 4.80 -12.93
N ALA A 164 -13.79 4.48 -11.87
CA ALA A 164 -12.52 5.13 -11.60
C ALA A 164 -11.46 4.77 -12.69
N PRO A 165 -10.50 5.68 -12.98
CA PRO A 165 -9.47 5.49 -13.98
C PRO A 165 -8.34 4.56 -13.49
N LEU A 166 -8.70 3.34 -13.06
CA LEU A 166 -7.78 2.31 -12.60
C LEU A 166 -7.07 1.60 -13.77
N THR A 167 -5.89 1.05 -13.49
CA THR A 167 -5.24 0.09 -14.38
C THR A 167 -6.07 -1.19 -14.51
N GLY A 168 -5.89 -1.93 -15.61
CA GLY A 168 -6.55 -3.24 -15.78
C GLY A 168 -6.21 -4.23 -14.65
N ALA A 169 -4.97 -4.19 -14.16
CA ALA A 169 -4.53 -5.02 -13.05
C ALA A 169 -5.21 -4.66 -11.72
N ALA A 170 -5.37 -3.37 -11.42
CA ALA A 170 -6.13 -2.95 -10.24
C ALA A 170 -7.61 -3.33 -10.34
N ARG A 171 -8.25 -3.15 -11.50
CA ARG A 171 -9.66 -3.58 -11.69
C ARG A 171 -9.85 -5.08 -11.46
N GLN A 172 -8.91 -5.90 -11.92
CA GLN A 172 -8.96 -7.34 -11.67
C GLN A 172 -8.85 -7.65 -10.18
N LYS A 173 -7.87 -7.08 -9.48
CA LYS A 173 -7.70 -7.25 -8.03
C LYS A 173 -8.94 -6.78 -7.26
N LEU A 174 -9.55 -5.67 -7.67
CA LEU A 174 -10.78 -5.14 -7.06
C LEU A 174 -11.96 -6.11 -7.25
N SER A 175 -12.05 -6.74 -8.42
CA SER A 175 -13.04 -7.79 -8.71
C SER A 175 -12.82 -9.03 -7.85
N ASP A 176 -11.57 -9.45 -7.67
CA ASP A 176 -11.19 -10.58 -6.80
C ASP A 176 -11.54 -10.29 -5.33
N VAL A 177 -11.28 -9.07 -4.85
CA VAL A 177 -11.69 -8.60 -3.52
C VAL A 177 -13.22 -8.67 -3.38
N ALA A 178 -13.98 -8.10 -4.33
CA ALA A 178 -15.43 -8.12 -4.31
C ALA A 178 -16.00 -9.55 -4.32
N TYR A 179 -15.31 -10.48 -4.98
CA TYR A 179 -15.65 -11.90 -4.96
C TYR A 179 -15.35 -12.54 -3.60
N GLY A 180 -14.16 -12.33 -3.04
CA GLY A 180 -13.77 -12.86 -1.73
C GLY A 180 -14.69 -12.39 -0.60
N LEU A 181 -15.14 -11.13 -0.65
CA LEU A 181 -16.10 -10.56 0.30
C LEU A 181 -17.49 -11.21 0.23
N ARG A 182 -17.89 -11.77 -0.93
CA ARG A 182 -19.17 -12.47 -1.10
C ARG A 182 -19.14 -13.90 -0.57
N LEU A 183 -17.96 -14.53 -0.52
CA LEU A 183 -17.78 -15.91 -0.07
C LEU A 183 -17.48 -16.04 1.42
N SER A 184 -17.01 -14.97 2.05
CA SER A 184 -16.71 -14.91 3.49
C SER A 184 -17.98 -14.66 4.30
#